data_AF-A0A0M4GIX5-F1
#
_entry.id   AF-A0A0M4GIX5-F1
#
_cell.length_a   1.000
_cell.length_b   1.000
_cell.length_c   1.000
_cell.angle_alpha   90.00
_cell.angle_beta   90.00
_cell.angle_gamma   90.00
#
_symmetry.space_group_name_H-M   'P 1'
#
loop_
_entity.id
_entity.type
_entity.pdbx_description
1 polymer ?
#
loop_
_entity_poly.entity_id
_entity_poly.type
_entity_poly.pdbx_seq_one_letter_code
_entity_poly.pdbx_strand_id
1 'polypeptide(L)' 'MEENKELIFEIICDNENIIKRAINIYNQTYSTDFELVEYIFDEVNFARIKGNISLADIFDLGCLYTRLTLKNV' A
#
# COMPACT_ATOMS: atom_id res chain seq x y z
N MET A 1 19.49 19.57 2.73
CA MET A 1 18.30 18.94 3.33
C MET A 1 17.52 18.39 2.17
N GLU A 2 17.53 17.07 1.96
CA GLU A 2 16.66 16.47 0.95
C GLU A 2 15.21 16.71 1.38
N GLU A 3 14.44 17.29 0.48
CA GLU A 3 13.01 17.49 0.66
C GLU A 3 12.36 16.13 0.90
N ASN A 4 11.52 16.02 1.94
CA ASN A 4 10.62 14.89 2.15
C ASN A 4 9.75 14.74 0.91
N LYS A 5 10.19 13.92 -0.04
CA LYS A 5 9.51 13.76 -1.32
C LYS A 5 8.42 12.73 -1.14
N GLU A 6 7.20 13.22 -0.96
CA GLU A 6 5.99 12.39 -1.01
C GLU A 6 6.01 11.63 -2.35
N LEU A 7 5.99 10.30 -2.27
CA LEU A 7 5.90 9.42 -3.43
C LEU A 7 4.45 9.05 -3.66
N ILE A 8 4.02 9.08 -4.91
CA ILE A 8 2.72 8.57 -5.37
C ILE A 8 3.00 7.44 -6.33
N PHE A 9 2.38 6.28 -6.09
CA PHE A 9 2.57 5.09 -6.91
C PHE A 9 1.27 4.28 -7.02
N GLU A 10 1.24 3.38 -7.98
CA GLU A 10 0.10 2.50 -8.26
C GLU A 10 0.54 1.05 -8.16
N ILE A 11 -0.30 0.23 -7.52
CA ILE A 11 -0.12 -1.22 -7.45
C ILE A 11 -1.37 -1.93 -7.93
N ILE A 12 -1.18 -3.08 -8.58
CA ILE A 12 -2.27 -4.00 -8.88
C ILE A 12 -2.71 -4.64 -7.55
N CYS A 13 -4.01 -4.58 -7.27
CA CYS A 13 -4.58 -5.07 -6.02
C CYS A 13 -6.05 -5.44 -6.23
N ASP A 14 -6.43 -6.67 -5.94
CA ASP A 14 -7.79 -7.19 -6.19
C ASP A 14 -8.76 -7.01 -5.03
N ASN A 15 -8.30 -6.53 -3.86
CA ASN A 15 -9.17 -6.36 -2.69
C ASN A 15 -8.87 -5.08 -1.91
N GLU A 16 -9.75 -4.09 -2.07
CA GLU A 16 -9.68 -2.78 -1.40
C GLU A 16 -9.59 -2.89 0.13
N ASN A 17 -10.35 -3.81 0.74
CA ASN A 17 -10.36 -3.96 2.21
C ASN A 17 -9.03 -4.54 2.71
N ILE A 18 -8.43 -5.47 1.96
CA ILE A 18 -7.16 -6.08 2.35
C ILE A 18 -6.02 -5.06 2.21
N ILE A 19 -5.99 -4.24 1.15
CA ILE A 19 -4.96 -3.21 1.03
C ILE A 19 -5.09 -2.12 2.09
N LYS A 20 -6.32 -1.67 2.41
CA LYS A 20 -6.56 -0.75 3.54
C LYS A 20 -6.06 -1.33 4.86
N ARG A 21 -6.30 -2.62 5.10
CA ARG A 21 -5.81 -3.32 6.29
C ARG A 21 -4.28 -3.45 6.30
N ALA A 22 -3.67 -3.76 5.16
CA ALA A 22 -2.22 -3.87 5.02
C ALA A 22 -1.54 -2.53 5.32
N ILE A 23 -2.04 -1.44 4.73
CA ILE A 23 -1.58 -0.07 4.98
C ILE A 23 -1.65 0.25 6.47
N ASN A 24 -2.79 0.03 7.12
CA ASN A 24 -2.94 0.33 8.54
C ASN A 24 -1.96 -0.46 9.42
N ILE A 25 -1.79 -1.76 9.16
CA ILE A 25 -0.84 -2.60 9.92
C ILE A 25 0.60 -2.11 9.70
N TYR A 26 0.97 -1.80 8.46
CA TYR A 26 2.33 -1.40 8.13
C TYR A 26 2.68 -0.04 8.77
N ASN A 27 1.80 0.96 8.64
CA ASN A 27 1.97 2.28 9.26
C ASN A 27 2.14 2.17 10.79
N GLN A 28 1.31 1.36 11.46
CA GLN A 28 1.39 1.15 12.90
C GLN A 28 2.68 0.43 13.34
N THR A 29 3.22 -0.44 12.49
CA THR A 29 4.40 -1.26 12.83
C THR A 29 5.71 -0.52 12.57
N TYR A 30 5.78 0.24 11.47
CA TYR A 30 7.02 0.81 10.97
C TYR A 30 7.06 2.35 11.00
N SER A 31 6.04 3.00 11.60
CA SER A 31 5.93 4.46 11.68
C SER A 31 5.97 5.16 10.31
N THR A 32 5.40 4.53 9.29
CA THR A 32 5.18 5.09 7.96
C THR A 32 3.80 5.75 7.84
N ASP A 33 3.58 6.48 6.76
CA ASP A 33 2.40 7.31 6.52
C ASP A 33 1.69 6.97 5.19
N PHE A 34 1.69 5.70 4.78
CA PHE A 34 0.97 5.27 3.59
C PHE A 34 -0.50 5.68 3.65
N GLU A 35 -1.01 6.29 2.58
CA GLU A 35 -2.40 6.69 2.42
C GLU A 35 -2.94 6.15 1.10
N LEU A 36 -4.07 5.43 1.16
CA LEU A 36 -4.79 5.05 -0.05
C LEU A 36 -5.51 6.28 -0.60
N VAL A 37 -5.07 6.75 -1.76
CA VAL A 37 -5.66 7.91 -2.45
C VAL A 37 -6.93 7.49 -3.18
N GLU A 38 -6.85 6.39 -3.92
CA GLU A 38 -7.91 5.93 -4.79
C GLU A 38 -7.81 4.42 -4.99
N TYR A 39 -8.98 3.77 -5.11
CA TYR A 39 -9.08 2.41 -5.57
C TYR A 39 -9.88 2.39 -6.88
N ILE A 40 -9.22 1.99 -7.96
CA ILE A 40 -9.75 2.01 -9.33
C ILE A 40 -10.26 0.60 -9.65
N PHE A 41 -11.57 0.47 -9.83
CA PHE A 41 -12.23 -0.76 -10.27
C PHE A 41 -12.36 -0.76 -11.80
N ASP A 42 -11.63 -1.66 -12.47
CA ASP A 42 -11.63 -1.84 -13.93
C ASP A 42 -11.30 -3.32 -14.28
N GLU A 43 -10.96 -3.64 -15.53
CA GLU A 43 -10.49 -4.98 -15.94
C GLU A 43 -9.33 -5.49 -15.07
N VAL A 44 -8.47 -4.58 -14.61
CA VAL A 44 -7.46 -4.80 -13.59
C VAL A 44 -7.67 -3.76 -12.50
N ASN A 45 -7.77 -4.20 -11.26
CA ASN A 45 -7.96 -3.30 -10.12
C ASN A 45 -6.63 -2.68 -9.70
N PHE A 46 -6.63 -1.37 -9.47
CA PHE A 46 -5.45 -0.63 -9.00
C PHE A 46 -5.73 0.09 -7.68
N ALA A 47 -4.72 0.14 -6.83
CA ALA A 47 -4.68 1.02 -5.67
C ALA A 47 -3.62 2.09 -5.91
N ARG A 48 -4.05 3.36 -5.92
CA ARG A 48 -3.16 4.52 -5.93
C ARG A 48 -2.86 4.90 -4.49
N ILE A 49 -1.58 4.87 -4.13
CA ILE A 49 -1.09 5.05 -2.77
C ILE A 49 -0.06 6.17 -2.76
N LYS A 50 -0.06 6.96 -1.68
CA LYS A 50 0.98 7.97 -1.44
C LYS A 50 1.61 7.82 -0.06
N GLY A 51 2.78 8.41 0.14
CA GLY A 51 3.44 8.50 1.45
C GLY A 51 4.87 9.03 1.35
N ASN A 52 5.44 9.44 2.47
CA ASN A 52 6.87 9.74 2.59
C ASN A 52 7.62 8.47 3.00
N ILE A 53 7.84 7.61 2.01
CA ILE A 53 8.22 6.21 2.20
C ILE A 53 9.37 5.82 1.26
N SER A 54 10.08 4.75 1.61
CA SER A 54 11.14 4.20 0.76
C SER A 54 10.62 3.15 -0.22
N LEU A 55 11.39 2.82 -1.26
CA LEU A 55 11.07 1.70 -2.14
C LEU A 55 11.01 0.35 -1.41
N ALA A 56 11.79 0.18 -0.34
CA ALA A 56 11.75 -1.02 0.49
C ALA A 56 10.39 -1.14 1.20
N ASP A 57 9.85 -0.03 1.70
CA ASP A 57 8.52 -0.01 2.31
C ASP A 57 7.42 -0.40 1.33
N ILE A 58 7.51 0.05 0.07
CA ILE A 58 6.56 -0.37 -0.99
C ILE A 58 6.60 -1.88 -1.19
N PHE A 59 7.80 -2.45 -1.28
CA PHE A 59 7.99 -3.87 -1.47
C PHE A 59 7.46 -4.70 -0.28
N ASP A 60 7.77 -4.27 0.93
CA ASP A 60 7.34 -4.96 2.15
C ASP A 60 5.83 -4.85 2.37
N LEU A 61 5.21 -3.71 2.00
CA LEU A 61 3.76 -3.56 1.98
C LEU A 61 3.10 -4.57 1.02
N GLY A 62 3.66 -4.76 -0.18
CA GLY A 62 3.20 -5.76 -1.14
C GLY A 62 3.33 -7.20 -0.63
N CYS A 63 4.43 -7.51 0.05
CA CYS A 63 4.62 -8.80 0.73
C CYS A 63 3.57 -9.03 1.84
N LEU A 64 3.28 -8.01 2.64
CA LEU A 64 2.25 -8.08 3.69
C LEU A 64 0.85 -8.27 3.08
N TYR A 65 0.50 -7.49 2.05
CA TYR A 65 -0.77 -7.62 1.33
C TYR A 65 -0.98 -9.05 0.82
N THR A 66 0.04 -9.65 0.20
CA THR A 66 -0.01 -11.03 -0.32
C THR A 66 -0.28 -12.03 0.81
N ARG A 67 0.40 -11.90 1.95
CA ARG A 67 0.18 -12.77 3.13
C ARG A 67 -1.23 -12.63 3.71
N LEU A 68 -1.78 -11.42 3.73
CA LEU A 68 -3.14 -11.18 4.20
C LEU A 68 -4.18 -11.75 3.22
N THR A 69 -3.91 -11.67 1.93
CA THR A 69 -4.76 -12.26 0.89
C THR A 69 -4.86 -13.77 1.06
N LEU A 70 -3.73 -14.47 1.16
CA LEU A 70 -3.69 -15.94 1.33
C LEU A 70 -4.35 -16.47 2.61
N LYS A 71 -4.50 -15.64 3.64
CA LYS A 71 -5.18 -16.01 4.89
C LYS A 71 -6.70 -15.85 4.84
N ASN A 72 -7.22 -15.13 3.84
CA ASN A 72 -8.65 -14.88 3.66
C ASN A 72 -9.25 -15.69 2.49
N VAL A 73 -8.47 -16.60 1.91
CA VAL A 73 -8.89 -17.56 0.86
C VAL A 73 -9.19 -18.91 1.51
#